data_AF-A0A6A6ZFN5-F1
#
_entry.id   AF-A0A6A6ZFN5-F1
#
_cell.length_a   1.000
_cell.length_b   1.000
_cell.length_c   1.000
_cell.angle_alpha   90.00
_cell.angle_beta   90.00
_cell.angle_gamma   90.00
#
_symmetry.space_group_name_H-M   'P 1'
#
loop_
_entity.id
_entity.type
_entity.pdbx_description
1 polymer ?
#
loop_
_entity_poly.entity_id
_entity_poly.type
_entity_poly.pdbx_seq_one_letter_code
_entity_poly.pdbx_strand_id
1 'polypeptide(L)'
;MSTVAETVTAFSVVDFSDNATEAGPSMTFVERQADTIKNMSIEFQCVACIERVPRTNMAVAECGHRYCANCATKLFMRSTHDEGLYPPKYCKRLIPLALVARYMDPNELAAFQSATVKFATQHKAYCSNRACGAFIVPDNINSRTRRANCAKCGTDTCSDCLTSYHHDSDCPDDPSIRQTKELAESLGWQTCKACNRVVQLRTGCNHMTCICSAEFCYVCGVEWKNCNCPPADIDRIEKRAEEIVERDAPRNILPHERRARLNEVFAKLQDNHE
;
A
#
# COMPACT_ATOMS: atom_id res chain seq x y z
N MET A 1 27.88 -2.49 -13.07
CA MET A 1 27.83 -1.09 -13.53
C MET A 1 26.34 -0.76 -13.61
N SER A 2 25.70 -0.05 -12.70
CA SER A 2 26.02 1.25 -12.13
C SER A 2 25.53 1.32 -10.67
N THR A 3 26.35 1.92 -9.80
CA THR A 3 26.08 2.15 -8.37
C THR A 3 25.28 3.43 -8.19
N VAL A 4 24.18 3.41 -7.43
CA VAL A 4 23.61 4.63 -6.85
C VAL A 4 23.41 4.40 -5.36
N ALA A 5 24.41 4.81 -4.59
CA ALA A 5 24.29 4.97 -3.16
C ALA A 5 23.61 6.31 -2.92
N GLU A 6 22.32 6.31 -2.57
CA GLU A 6 21.64 7.52 -2.12
C GLU A 6 22.09 7.82 -0.70
N THR A 7 23.00 8.78 -0.58
CA THR A 7 23.43 9.37 0.69
C THR A 7 22.23 10.07 1.34
N VAL A 8 21.81 9.56 2.49
CA VAL A 8 20.83 10.23 3.36
C VAL A 8 21.51 11.43 4.01
N THR A 9 21.56 12.55 3.30
CA THR A 9 21.86 13.84 3.93
C THR A 9 20.66 14.25 4.76
N ALA A 10 20.81 14.25 6.09
CA ALA A 10 19.84 14.85 7.00
C ALA A 10 19.79 16.37 6.74
N PHE A 11 18.89 16.79 5.84
CA PHE A 11 18.52 18.19 5.74
C PHE A 11 17.73 18.55 6.99
N SER A 12 18.29 19.41 7.82
CA SER A 12 17.59 20.10 8.90
C SER A 12 16.55 21.02 8.29
N VAL A 13 15.34 20.49 8.05
CA VAL A 13 14.21 21.28 7.57
C VAL A 13 13.54 21.96 8.76
N VAL A 14 14.20 22.99 9.29
CA VAL A 14 13.48 24.25 9.41
C VAL A 14 13.40 24.75 7.98
N ASP A 15 12.29 24.47 7.31
CA ASP A 15 11.99 25.09 6.02
C ASP A 15 11.72 26.58 6.32
N PHE A 16 12.79 27.37 6.38
CA PHE A 16 12.68 28.76 6.04
C PHE A 16 12.53 28.74 4.52
N SER A 17 11.28 28.81 4.05
CA SER A 17 11.08 29.10 2.63
C SER A 17 11.68 30.49 2.40
N ASP A 18 12.92 30.56 1.92
CA ASP A 18 13.65 31.78 1.59
C ASP A 18 13.13 32.39 0.28
N ASN A 19 11.80 32.44 0.12
CA ASN A 19 11.16 33.20 -0.94
C ASN A 19 10.81 34.63 -0.47
N ALA A 20 11.37 35.07 0.66
CA ALA A 20 11.28 36.44 1.13
C ALA A 20 12.44 37.24 0.54
N THR A 21 12.18 37.91 -0.59
CA THR A 21 13.08 38.92 -1.19
C THR A 21 13.19 40.21 -0.38
N GLU A 22 12.62 40.26 0.83
CA GLU A 22 12.63 41.43 1.70
C GLU A 22 13.62 41.21 2.85
N ALA A 23 14.64 42.07 2.92
CA ALA A 23 15.54 42.12 4.06
C ALA A 23 14.73 42.50 5.32
N GLY A 24 14.50 41.52 6.20
CA GLY A 24 13.83 41.72 7.48
C GLY A 24 14.59 42.71 8.38
N PRO A 25 13.94 43.26 9.41
CA PRO A 25 14.55 44.23 10.32
C PRO A 25 15.81 43.65 10.99
N SER A 26 16.79 44.51 11.26
CA SER A 26 18.02 44.13 11.96
C SER A 26 17.71 43.70 13.40
N MET A 27 17.59 42.37 13.61
CA MET A 27 17.37 41.78 14.93
C MET A 27 18.68 41.34 15.59
N THR A 28 18.77 41.57 16.90
CA THR A 28 19.85 41.06 17.75
C THR A 28 19.80 39.53 17.87
N PHE A 29 20.90 38.92 18.29
CA PHE A 29 20.97 37.46 18.51
C PHE A 29 19.92 36.98 19.52
N VAL A 30 19.69 37.75 20.58
CA VAL A 30 18.74 37.42 21.66
C VAL A 30 17.30 37.45 21.15
N GLU A 31 16.93 38.45 20.34
CA GLU A 31 15.59 38.54 19.75
C GLU A 31 15.31 37.39 18.78
N ARG A 32 16.28 37.02 17.93
CA ARG A 32 16.16 35.84 17.06
C ARG A 32 15.96 34.54 17.85
N GLN A 33 16.67 34.40 18.97
CA GLN A 33 16.56 33.22 19.81
C GLN A 33 15.18 33.14 20.48
N ALA A 34 14.66 34.27 20.98
CA ALA A 34 13.33 34.36 21.57
C ALA A 34 12.22 34.03 20.55
N ASP A 35 12.30 34.58 19.34
CA ASP A 35 11.34 34.28 18.27
C ASP A 35 11.38 32.83 17.82
N THR A 36 12.58 32.23 17.78
CA THR A 36 12.73 30.80 17.45
C THR A 36 12.08 29.93 18.52
N ILE A 37 12.33 30.21 19.80
CA ILE A 37 11.71 29.47 20.92
C ILE A 37 10.19 29.60 20.88
N LYS A 38 9.69 30.81 20.63
CA LYS A 38 8.25 31.07 20.49
C LYS A 38 7.64 30.32 19.31
N ASN A 39 8.30 30.30 18.15
CA ASN A 39 7.84 29.55 16.98
C ASN A 39 7.87 28.03 17.19
N MET A 40 8.85 27.52 17.94
CA MET A 40 8.95 26.11 18.29
C MET A 40 7.86 25.67 19.29
N SER A 41 7.38 26.59 20.13
CA SER A 41 6.30 26.32 21.10
C SER A 41 4.89 26.49 20.54
N ILE A 42 4.72 26.91 19.28
CA ILE A 42 3.41 26.96 18.63
C ILE A 42 2.87 25.54 18.47
N GLU A 43 1.68 25.31 19.02
CA GLU A 43 1.01 24.02 18.94
C GLU A 43 -0.05 23.96 17.84
N PHE A 44 -0.05 22.85 17.11
CA PHE A 44 -1.06 22.53 16.11
C PHE A 44 -1.83 21.28 16.50
N GLN A 45 -3.08 21.19 16.06
CA GLN A 45 -3.92 20.02 16.26
C GLN A 45 -3.63 18.93 15.21
N CYS A 46 -3.47 17.69 15.65
CA CYS A 46 -3.34 16.51 14.80
C CYS A 46 -4.70 16.08 14.26
N VAL A 47 -4.82 15.84 12.95
CA VAL A 47 -6.08 15.38 12.33
C VAL A 47 -6.46 13.94 12.66
N ALA A 48 -5.52 13.14 13.17
CA ALA A 48 -5.75 11.72 13.48
C ALA A 48 -6.14 11.47 14.95
N CYS A 49 -5.42 12.07 15.91
CA CYS A 49 -5.69 11.89 17.34
C CYS A 49 -6.34 13.12 18.01
N ILE A 50 -6.49 14.25 17.30
CA ILE A 50 -7.11 15.48 17.81
C ILE A 50 -6.29 16.18 18.92
N GLU A 51 -5.15 15.62 19.32
CA GLU A 51 -4.21 16.21 20.28
C GLU A 51 -3.47 17.42 19.68
N ARG A 52 -3.18 18.42 20.53
CA ARG A 52 -2.33 19.56 20.20
C ARG A 52 -0.90 19.27 20.59
N VAL A 53 0.03 19.39 19.66
CA VAL A 53 1.46 19.18 19.92
C VAL A 53 2.31 20.28 19.27
N PRO A 54 3.53 20.52 19.78
CA PRO A 54 4.43 21.55 19.24
C PRO A 54 4.74 21.34 17.77
N ARG A 55 4.98 22.43 17.03
CA ARG A 55 5.34 22.44 15.60
C ARG A 55 6.48 21.48 15.27
N THR A 56 7.45 21.34 16.16
CA THR A 56 8.62 20.47 16.00
C THR A 56 8.27 18.98 15.93
N ASN A 57 7.11 18.58 16.45
CA ASN A 57 6.59 17.21 16.47
C ASN A 57 5.42 17.01 15.50
N MET A 58 5.29 17.86 14.49
CA MET A 58 4.26 17.78 13.46
C MET A 58 4.86 17.44 12.10
N ALA A 59 4.32 16.40 11.47
CA ALA A 59 4.49 16.16 10.04
C ALA A 59 3.40 16.91 9.27
N VAL A 60 3.80 17.74 8.31
CA VAL A 60 2.88 18.50 7.46
C VAL A 60 2.91 17.88 6.07
N ALA A 61 1.75 17.43 5.61
CA ALA A 61 1.58 16.90 4.27
C ALA A 61 1.56 18.04 3.23
N GLU A 62 1.90 17.75 1.98
CA GLU A 62 1.76 18.70 0.87
C GLU A 62 0.32 19.19 0.67
N CYS A 63 -0.67 18.41 1.08
CA CYS A 63 -2.08 18.80 1.07
C CYS A 63 -2.46 19.75 2.22
N GLY A 64 -1.51 20.15 3.07
CA GLY A 64 -1.71 21.08 4.20
C GLY A 64 -2.20 20.42 5.50
N HIS A 65 -2.63 19.16 5.46
CA HIS A 65 -3.02 18.43 6.66
C HIS A 65 -1.82 18.15 7.57
N ARG A 66 -2.06 18.20 8.89
CA ARG A 66 -1.03 18.08 9.91
C ARG A 66 -1.27 16.86 10.79
N TYR A 67 -0.24 16.06 10.97
CA TYR A 67 -0.25 14.86 11.81
C TYR A 67 0.84 15.00 12.87
N CYS A 68 0.55 14.63 14.11
CA CYS A 68 1.63 14.48 15.09
C CYS A 68 2.56 13.34 14.64
N ALA A 69 3.84 13.45 15.00
CA ALA A 69 4.88 12.48 14.65
C ALA A 69 4.48 11.04 14.95
N ASN A 70 3.90 10.78 16.13
CA ASN A 70 3.44 9.45 16.54
C ASN A 70 2.35 8.88 15.60
N CYS A 71 1.35 9.68 15.25
CA CYS A 71 0.30 9.25 14.31
C CYS A 71 0.85 9.02 12.90
N ALA A 72 1.79 9.84 12.46
CA ALA A 72 2.46 9.65 11.17
C ALA A 72 3.30 8.36 11.18
N THR A 73 4.12 8.11 12.20
CA THR A 73 4.89 6.86 12.35
C THR A 73 3.98 5.65 12.37
N LYS A 74 2.89 5.67 13.16
CA LYS A 74 1.91 4.57 13.20
C LYS A 74 1.27 4.30 11.84
N LEU A 75 1.02 5.32 11.02
CA LEU A 75 0.50 5.12 9.66
C LEU A 75 1.49 4.36 8.79
N PHE A 76 2.77 4.75 8.82
CA PHE A 76 3.84 4.05 8.11
C PHE A 76 4.00 2.62 8.61
N MET A 77 4.02 2.41 9.93
CA MET A 77 4.16 1.07 10.51
C MET A 77 2.95 0.17 10.21
N ARG A 78 1.73 0.71 10.11
CA ARG A 78 0.59 -0.08 9.64
C ARG A 78 0.75 -0.51 8.18
N SER A 79 1.27 0.38 7.33
CA SER A 79 1.51 0.07 5.92
C SER A 79 2.58 -0.99 5.70
N THR A 80 3.46 -1.30 6.67
CA THR A 80 4.45 -2.37 6.52
C THR A 80 3.85 -3.78 6.65
N HIS A 81 2.68 -3.89 7.28
CA HIS A 81 1.99 -5.16 7.51
C HIS A 81 0.93 -5.46 6.45
N ASP A 82 0.37 -4.42 5.81
CA ASP A 82 -0.71 -4.54 4.83
C ASP A 82 -0.28 -3.95 3.47
N GLU A 83 -0.12 -4.84 2.48
CA GLU A 83 0.26 -4.48 1.11
C GLU A 83 -0.80 -3.56 0.45
N GLY A 84 -2.07 -3.63 0.87
CA GLY A 84 -3.14 -2.75 0.37
C GLY A 84 -3.11 -1.34 0.97
N LEU A 85 -2.43 -1.14 2.11
CA LEU A 85 -2.19 0.17 2.71
C LEU A 85 -0.86 0.79 2.26
N TYR A 86 -0.08 0.05 1.48
CA TYR A 86 1.20 0.48 0.95
C TYR A 86 1.05 0.98 -0.49
N PRO A 87 1.72 2.08 -0.89
CA PRO A 87 2.47 3.03 -0.04
C PRO A 87 1.53 3.90 0.81
N PRO A 88 2.00 4.42 1.95
CA PRO A 88 1.21 5.28 2.82
C PRO A 88 0.85 6.61 2.11
N LYS A 89 -0.43 7.00 2.22
CA LYS A 89 -1.00 8.16 1.51
C LYS A 89 -1.76 9.11 2.45
N TYR A 90 -1.62 10.41 2.23
CA TYR A 90 -2.48 11.47 2.79
C TYR A 90 -3.36 12.04 1.68
N CYS A 91 -4.68 12.08 1.88
CA CYS A 91 -5.60 12.64 0.88
C CYS A 91 -5.36 12.10 -0.54
N LYS A 92 -5.07 10.80 -0.64
CA LYS A 92 -4.71 10.09 -1.88
C LYS A 92 -3.35 10.46 -2.51
N ARG A 93 -2.53 11.29 -1.87
CA ARG A 93 -1.15 11.62 -2.29
C ARG A 93 -0.14 10.83 -1.46
N LEU A 94 0.98 10.45 -2.08
CA LEU A 94 2.06 9.73 -1.40
C LEU A 94 2.67 10.59 -0.29
N ILE A 95 3.11 9.93 0.78
CA ILE A 95 3.81 10.58 1.89
C ILE A 95 5.28 10.22 1.79
N PRO A 96 6.18 11.19 1.52
CA PRO A 96 7.61 10.93 1.52
C PRO A 96 8.08 10.43 2.89
N LEU A 97 8.85 9.34 2.91
CA LEU A 97 9.45 8.79 4.14
C LEU A 97 10.27 9.86 4.90
N ALA A 98 10.93 10.76 4.18
CA ALA A 98 11.71 11.86 4.75
C ALA A 98 10.94 12.73 5.77
N LEU A 99 9.61 12.88 5.60
CA LEU A 99 8.78 13.65 6.54
C LEU A 99 8.66 13.00 7.92
N VAL A 100 8.80 11.67 7.98
CA VAL A 100 8.53 10.88 9.19
C VAL A 100 9.79 10.18 9.72
N ALA A 101 10.78 9.92 8.86
CA ALA A 101 11.99 9.16 9.19
C ALA A 101 12.73 9.68 10.43
N ARG A 102 12.77 11.00 10.64
CA ARG A 102 13.42 11.61 11.81
C ARG A 102 12.75 11.28 13.15
N TYR A 103 11.50 10.84 13.12
CA TYR A 103 10.71 10.47 14.30
C TYR A 103 10.61 8.96 14.48
N MET A 104 11.16 8.19 13.54
CA MET A 104 11.23 6.74 13.61
C MET A 104 12.49 6.30 14.33
N ASP A 105 12.38 5.24 15.12
CA ASP A 105 13.58 4.57 15.61
C ASP A 105 14.27 3.76 14.49
N PRO A 106 15.54 3.35 14.66
CA PRO A 106 16.26 2.60 13.62
C PRO A 106 15.59 1.28 13.22
N ASN A 107 14.87 0.62 14.13
CA ASN A 107 14.18 -0.64 13.84
C ASN A 107 12.91 -0.40 13.02
N GLU A 108 12.15 0.66 13.34
CA GLU A 108 10.98 1.08 12.56
C GLU A 108 11.37 1.45 11.13
N LEU A 109 12.46 2.22 10.97
CA LEU A 109 12.97 2.60 9.66
C LEU A 109 13.42 1.37 8.85
N ALA A 110 14.17 0.46 9.47
CA ALA A 110 14.60 -0.79 8.83
C ALA A 110 13.42 -1.69 8.45
N ALA A 111 12.38 -1.75 9.29
CA ALA A 111 11.16 -2.50 9.01
C ALA A 111 10.40 -1.90 7.82
N PHE A 112 10.30 -0.57 7.73
CA PHE A 112 9.66 0.10 6.60
C PHE A 112 10.44 -0.09 5.29
N GLN A 113 11.77 -0.01 5.34
CA GLN A 113 12.63 -0.30 4.18
C GLN A 113 12.50 -1.76 3.73
N SER A 114 12.48 -2.70 4.68
CA SER A 114 12.26 -4.12 4.39
C SER A 114 10.90 -4.37 3.75
N ALA A 115 9.85 -3.70 4.24
CA ALA A 115 8.51 -3.77 3.66
C ALA A 115 8.46 -3.17 2.25
N THR A 116 9.20 -2.08 2.00
CA THR A 116 9.34 -1.46 0.67
C THR A 116 9.88 -2.47 -0.33
N VAL A 117 11.00 -3.14 0.00
CA VAL A 117 11.58 -4.19 -0.86
C VAL A 117 10.60 -5.36 -1.02
N LYS A 118 9.99 -5.81 0.08
CA LYS A 118 9.02 -6.92 0.09
C LYS A 118 7.86 -6.66 -0.88
N PHE A 119 7.22 -5.49 -0.80
CA PHE A 119 6.04 -5.18 -1.61
C PHE A 119 6.40 -4.85 -3.07
N ALA A 120 7.58 -4.29 -3.33
CA ALA A 120 8.11 -4.16 -4.68
C ALA A 120 8.48 -5.51 -5.32
N THR A 121 8.76 -6.54 -4.51
CA THR A 121 9.09 -7.88 -5.00
C THR A 121 7.83 -8.60 -5.48
N GLN A 122 7.80 -8.93 -6.77
CA GLN A 122 6.69 -9.64 -7.43
C GLN A 122 6.56 -11.09 -6.94
N HIS A 123 7.66 -11.85 -7.01
CA HIS A 123 7.73 -13.25 -6.55
C HIS A 123 8.42 -13.31 -5.19
N LYS A 124 7.62 -13.15 -4.13
CA LYS A 124 8.12 -13.10 -2.75
C LYS A 124 8.49 -14.50 -2.27
N ALA A 125 9.74 -14.69 -1.86
CA ALA A 125 10.18 -15.90 -1.18
C ALA A 125 10.14 -15.71 0.33
N TYR A 126 9.67 -16.73 1.05
CA TYR A 126 9.66 -16.76 2.51
C TYR A 126 10.38 -18.00 3.01
N CYS A 127 11.05 -17.88 4.15
CA CYS A 127 11.76 -18.98 4.77
C CYS A 127 10.82 -20.16 5.05
N SER A 128 11.18 -21.35 4.56
CA SER A 128 10.44 -22.60 4.76
C SER A 128 10.40 -23.07 6.22
N ASN A 129 11.30 -22.57 7.07
CA ASN A 129 11.25 -22.82 8.51
C ASN A 129 10.03 -22.11 9.11
N ARG A 130 9.03 -22.89 9.54
CA ARG A 130 7.76 -22.41 10.11
C ARG A 130 7.92 -21.52 11.35
N ALA A 131 8.98 -21.71 12.14
CA ALA A 131 9.25 -20.84 13.28
C ALA A 131 9.86 -19.48 12.87
N CYS A 132 10.45 -19.41 11.67
CA CYS A 132 11.08 -18.21 11.14
C CYS A 132 10.13 -17.41 10.25
N GLY A 133 9.65 -18.01 9.15
CA GLY A 133 8.72 -17.39 8.19
C GLY A 133 9.18 -16.06 7.58
N ALA A 134 10.46 -15.71 7.72
CA ALA A 134 10.98 -14.40 7.30
C ALA A 134 10.97 -14.27 5.78
N PHE A 135 10.67 -13.06 5.29
CA PHE A 135 10.85 -12.71 3.88
C PHE A 135 12.34 -12.80 3.51
N ILE A 136 12.63 -13.44 2.37
CA ILE A 136 13.99 -13.54 1.81
C ILE A 136 14.11 -12.50 0.70
N VAL A 137 15.04 -11.56 0.89
CA VAL A 137 15.30 -10.51 -0.11
C VAL A 137 15.83 -11.12 -1.42
N PRO A 138 15.52 -10.53 -2.59
CA PRO A 138 15.96 -11.05 -3.89
C PRO A 138 17.47 -11.30 -3.99
N ASP A 139 18.30 -10.48 -3.36
CA ASP A 139 19.77 -10.63 -3.36
C ASP A 139 20.26 -11.94 -2.73
N ASN A 140 19.45 -12.55 -1.86
CA ASN A 140 19.74 -13.83 -1.23
C ASN A 140 19.15 -15.02 -2.00
N ILE A 141 18.64 -14.80 -3.22
CA ILE A 141 18.06 -15.82 -4.08
C ILE A 141 18.96 -16.02 -5.29
N ASN A 142 19.50 -17.23 -5.43
CA ASN A 142 20.25 -17.61 -6.62
C ASN A 142 19.28 -18.16 -7.67
N SER A 143 19.02 -17.38 -8.72
CA SER A 143 18.10 -17.77 -9.80
C SER A 143 18.53 -19.01 -10.59
N ARG A 144 19.83 -19.35 -10.62
CA ARG A 144 20.32 -20.54 -11.34
C ARG A 144 20.04 -21.83 -10.57
N THR A 145 20.25 -21.80 -9.26
CA THR A 145 20.06 -22.98 -8.40
C THR A 145 18.70 -23.01 -7.73
N ARG A 146 17.92 -21.93 -7.83
CA ARG A 146 16.63 -21.73 -7.12
C ARG A 146 16.79 -21.76 -5.59
N ARG A 147 18.01 -21.53 -5.10
CA ARG A 147 18.34 -21.54 -3.67
C ARG A 147 18.13 -20.14 -3.08
N ALA A 148 17.20 -20.02 -2.15
CA ALA A 148 16.97 -18.82 -1.35
C ALA A 148 17.51 -19.04 0.08
N ASN A 149 18.51 -18.25 0.48
CA ASN A 149 19.11 -18.38 1.81
C ASN A 149 18.51 -17.37 2.80
N CYS A 150 17.97 -17.86 3.92
CA CYS A 150 17.39 -17.01 4.93
C CYS A 150 18.48 -16.36 5.81
N ALA A 151 18.66 -15.04 5.71
CA ALA A 151 19.63 -14.30 6.53
C ALA A 151 19.32 -14.35 8.05
N LYS A 152 18.06 -14.62 8.44
CA LYS A 152 17.64 -14.63 9.85
C LYS A 152 17.99 -15.94 10.58
N CYS A 153 17.87 -17.09 9.92
CA CYS A 153 18.06 -18.40 10.55
C CYS A 153 18.96 -19.36 9.76
N GLY A 154 19.50 -18.93 8.62
CA GLY A 154 20.38 -19.73 7.76
C GLY A 154 19.70 -20.84 6.96
N THR A 155 18.39 -21.06 7.14
CA THR A 155 17.64 -22.11 6.43
C THR A 155 17.60 -21.81 4.93
N ASP A 156 17.87 -22.85 4.12
CA ASP A 156 17.72 -22.79 2.68
C ASP A 156 16.32 -23.20 2.24
N THR A 157 15.76 -22.40 1.35
CA THR A 157 14.42 -22.57 0.79
C THR A 157 14.50 -22.63 -0.73
N CYS A 158 13.68 -23.46 -1.36
CA CYS A 158 13.50 -23.41 -2.81
C CYS A 158 12.67 -22.17 -3.18
N SER A 159 13.15 -21.32 -4.10
CA SER A 159 12.44 -20.11 -4.52
C SER A 159 11.15 -20.37 -5.29
N ASP A 160 10.97 -21.57 -5.83
CA ASP A 160 9.87 -21.88 -6.75
C ASP A 160 8.68 -22.51 -5.99
N CYS A 161 8.95 -23.53 -5.16
CA CYS A 161 7.93 -24.21 -4.37
C CYS A 161 7.83 -23.72 -2.91
N LEU A 162 8.74 -22.85 -2.48
CA LEU A 162 8.79 -22.28 -1.12
C LEU A 162 8.93 -23.31 0.01
N THR A 163 9.34 -24.54 -0.32
CA THR A 163 9.66 -25.60 0.66
C THR A 163 11.16 -25.63 0.96
N SER A 164 11.60 -26.54 1.85
CA SER A 164 13.03 -26.76 2.09
C SER A 164 13.78 -26.99 0.78
N TYR A 165 14.97 -26.38 0.68
CA TYR A 165 15.77 -26.48 -0.52
C TYR A 165 16.09 -27.95 -0.88
N HIS A 166 15.96 -28.27 -2.17
CA HIS A 166 16.22 -29.58 -2.73
C HIS A 166 17.18 -29.43 -3.93
N HIS A 167 18.20 -30.29 -3.98
CA HIS A 167 19.21 -30.27 -5.03
C HIS A 167 18.71 -30.98 -6.28
N ASP A 168 18.76 -30.29 -7.43
CA ASP A 168 18.63 -30.82 -8.80
C ASP A 168 17.42 -31.75 -9.08
N SER A 169 16.46 -31.82 -8.16
CA SER A 169 15.16 -32.46 -8.35
C SER A 169 14.11 -31.42 -8.75
N ASP A 170 13.10 -31.87 -9.48
CA ASP A 170 11.91 -31.06 -9.70
C ASP A 170 11.22 -30.74 -8.37
N CYS A 171 10.48 -29.64 -8.36
CA CYS A 171 9.67 -29.28 -7.21
C CYS A 171 8.58 -30.35 -7.02
N PRO A 172 8.32 -30.79 -5.77
CA PRO A 172 7.25 -31.73 -5.52
C PRO A 172 5.91 -31.12 -5.92
N ASP A 173 5.01 -31.94 -6.48
CA ASP A 173 3.63 -31.52 -6.69
C ASP A 173 2.98 -31.23 -5.33
N ASP A 174 2.24 -30.13 -5.24
CA ASP A 174 1.49 -29.75 -4.05
C ASP A 174 -0.01 -29.94 -4.33
N PRO A 175 -0.62 -31.05 -3.83
CA PRO A 175 -2.03 -31.33 -4.05
C PRO A 175 -2.95 -30.21 -3.56
N SER A 176 -2.56 -29.47 -2.51
CA SER A 176 -3.37 -28.40 -1.94
C SER A 176 -3.43 -27.18 -2.86
N ILE A 177 -2.29 -26.81 -3.46
CA ILE A 177 -2.22 -25.74 -4.46
C ILE A 177 -3.01 -26.14 -5.71
N ARG A 178 -2.89 -27.40 -6.16
CA ARG A 178 -3.66 -27.90 -7.30
C ARG A 178 -5.17 -27.85 -7.05
N GLN A 179 -5.64 -28.37 -5.91
CA GLN A 179 -7.06 -28.31 -5.54
C GLN A 179 -7.58 -26.87 -5.43
N THR A 180 -6.76 -25.94 -4.92
CA THR A 180 -7.14 -24.53 -4.83
C THR A 180 -7.33 -23.91 -6.22
N LYS A 181 -6.46 -24.24 -7.18
CA LYS A 181 -6.58 -23.78 -8.58
C LYS A 181 -7.80 -24.40 -9.26
N GLU A 182 -8.03 -25.70 -9.10
CA GLU A 182 -9.20 -26.39 -9.65
C GLU A 182 -10.50 -25.80 -9.11
N LEU A 183 -10.56 -25.51 -7.80
CA LEU A 183 -11.71 -24.83 -7.18
C LEU A 183 -11.89 -23.43 -7.77
N ALA A 184 -10.83 -22.65 -7.88
CA ALA A 184 -10.86 -21.31 -8.45
C ALA A 184 -11.44 -21.31 -9.87
N GLU A 185 -10.97 -22.22 -10.72
CA GLU A 185 -11.47 -22.40 -12.09
C GLU A 185 -12.95 -22.77 -12.11
N SER A 186 -13.37 -23.75 -11.29
CA SER A 186 -14.78 -24.17 -11.21
C SER A 186 -15.74 -23.07 -10.75
N LEU A 187 -15.27 -22.12 -9.94
CA LEU A 187 -16.04 -20.97 -9.45
C LEU A 187 -15.89 -19.72 -10.32
N GLY A 188 -15.12 -19.79 -11.41
CA GLY A 188 -14.84 -18.65 -12.28
C GLY A 188 -14.03 -17.54 -11.59
N TRP A 189 -13.21 -17.89 -10.60
CA TRP A 189 -12.26 -16.96 -9.99
C TRP A 189 -11.05 -16.78 -10.89
N GLN A 190 -10.56 -15.55 -10.98
CA GLN A 190 -9.45 -15.21 -11.86
C GLN A 190 -8.12 -15.29 -11.12
N THR A 191 -7.03 -15.62 -11.82
CA THR A 191 -5.68 -15.57 -11.26
C THR A 191 -4.92 -14.37 -11.81
N CYS A 192 -4.38 -13.54 -10.92
CA CYS A 192 -3.50 -12.44 -11.32
C CYS A 192 -2.20 -13.02 -11.89
N LYS A 193 -1.93 -12.80 -13.18
CA LYS A 193 -0.73 -13.33 -13.86
C LYS A 193 0.58 -12.69 -13.38
N ALA A 194 0.51 -11.53 -12.72
CA ALA A 194 1.69 -10.89 -12.15
C ALA A 194 2.13 -11.59 -10.86
N CYS A 195 1.22 -11.95 -9.94
CA CYS A 195 1.59 -12.49 -8.62
C CYS A 195 1.03 -13.89 -8.31
N ASN A 196 0.33 -14.52 -9.26
CA ASN A 196 -0.32 -15.83 -9.15
C ASN A 196 -1.36 -15.96 -8.03
N ARG A 197 -1.85 -14.83 -7.49
CA ARG A 197 -2.95 -14.84 -6.52
C ARG A 197 -4.29 -15.04 -7.22
N VAL A 198 -5.09 -15.95 -6.69
CA VAL A 198 -6.49 -16.12 -7.05
C VAL A 198 -7.31 -14.95 -6.46
N VAL A 199 -8.16 -14.35 -7.29
CA VAL A 199 -9.03 -13.24 -6.93
C VAL A 199 -10.48 -13.60 -7.22
N GLN A 200 -11.36 -13.21 -6.30
CA GLN A 200 -12.81 -13.27 -6.48
C GLN A 200 -13.33 -11.85 -6.70
N LEU A 201 -14.20 -11.67 -7.69
CA LEU A 201 -14.93 -10.42 -7.90
C LEU A 201 -16.41 -10.64 -7.57
N ARG A 202 -16.90 -9.95 -6.52
CA ARG A 202 -18.28 -10.11 -6.03
C ARG A 202 -19.29 -9.19 -6.73
N THR A 203 -18.92 -7.94 -6.97
CA THR A 203 -19.74 -6.88 -7.55
C THR A 203 -18.84 -5.89 -8.31
N GLY A 204 -19.41 -5.07 -9.20
CA GLY A 204 -18.66 -4.08 -9.97
C GLY A 204 -18.21 -4.53 -11.36
N CYS A 205 -17.30 -3.75 -11.96
CA CYS A 205 -16.85 -3.93 -13.33
C CYS A 205 -15.72 -4.96 -13.47
N ASN A 206 -15.37 -5.32 -14.71
CA ASN A 206 -14.32 -6.29 -14.98
C ASN A 206 -12.90 -5.71 -14.82
N HIS A 207 -12.74 -4.41 -14.50
CA HIS A 207 -11.46 -3.82 -14.15
C HIS A 207 -11.05 -4.29 -12.75
N MET A 208 -10.00 -5.11 -12.68
CA MET A 208 -9.45 -5.59 -11.42
C MET A 208 -8.10 -4.94 -11.16
N THR A 209 -7.93 -4.32 -9.99
CA THR A 209 -6.62 -3.92 -9.47
C THR A 209 -6.21 -4.94 -8.40
N CYS A 210 -5.17 -5.72 -8.68
CA CYS A 210 -4.64 -6.67 -7.71
C CYS A 210 -4.02 -5.95 -6.50
N ILE A 211 -3.88 -6.66 -5.38
CA ILE A 211 -3.08 -6.19 -4.24
C ILE A 211 -1.60 -5.96 -4.64
N CYS A 212 -1.09 -6.68 -5.66
CA CYS A 212 0.24 -6.40 -6.24
C CYS A 212 0.26 -5.19 -7.19
N SER A 213 -0.81 -4.38 -7.25
CA SER A 213 -1.01 -3.22 -8.12
C SER A 213 -1.16 -3.51 -9.62
N ALA A 214 -1.03 -4.76 -10.07
CA ALA A 214 -1.33 -5.11 -11.47
C ALA A 214 -2.82 -4.90 -11.79
N GLU A 215 -3.10 -4.22 -12.90
CA GLU A 215 -4.44 -3.99 -13.44
C GLU A 215 -4.75 -4.99 -14.56
N PHE A 216 -5.86 -5.70 -14.46
CA PHE A 216 -6.22 -6.74 -15.43
C PHE A 216 -7.73 -6.91 -15.57
N CYS A 217 -8.15 -7.53 -16.68
CA CYS A 217 -9.54 -7.90 -16.90
C CYS A 217 -9.90 -9.17 -16.10
N TYR A 218 -10.93 -9.11 -15.26
CA TYR A 218 -11.37 -10.27 -14.48
C TYR A 218 -11.77 -11.48 -15.34
N VAL A 219 -12.33 -11.23 -16.54
CA VAL A 219 -12.82 -12.30 -17.44
C VAL A 219 -11.67 -13.13 -18.02
N CYS A 220 -10.60 -12.48 -18.50
CA CYS A 220 -9.54 -13.17 -19.25
C CYS A 220 -8.14 -13.10 -18.60
N GLY A 221 -7.97 -12.30 -17.55
CA GLY A 221 -6.70 -12.12 -16.84
C GLY A 221 -5.62 -11.41 -17.65
N VAL A 222 -5.96 -10.81 -18.80
CA VAL A 222 -5.05 -9.98 -19.59
C VAL A 222 -4.97 -8.58 -18.97
N GLU A 223 -3.83 -7.91 -19.14
CA GLU A 223 -3.64 -6.50 -18.75
C GLU A 223 -4.83 -5.64 -19.19
N TRP A 224 -5.25 -4.73 -18.30
CA TRP A 224 -6.44 -3.92 -18.53
C TRP A 224 -6.34 -3.12 -19.84
N LYS A 225 -7.45 -3.01 -20.58
CA LYS A 225 -7.55 -2.41 -21.93
C LYS A 225 -6.80 -3.12 -23.06
N ASN A 226 -6.20 -4.28 -22.81
CA ASN A 226 -5.56 -5.11 -23.83
C ASN A 226 -6.43 -6.33 -24.24
N CYS A 227 -7.76 -6.25 -24.09
CA CYS A 227 -8.70 -7.30 -24.47
C CYS A 227 -10.06 -6.74 -24.94
N ASN A 228 -10.83 -7.56 -25.67
CA ASN A 228 -12.18 -7.22 -26.14
C ASN A 228 -13.30 -7.76 -25.23
N CYS A 229 -13.00 -8.07 -23.97
CA CYS A 229 -14.01 -8.51 -23.02
C CYS A 229 -14.99 -7.37 -22.69
N PRO A 230 -16.26 -7.67 -22.36
CA PRO A 230 -17.17 -6.64 -21.87
C PRO A 230 -16.58 -5.90 -20.66
N PRO A 231 -16.71 -4.57 -20.58
CA PRO A 231 -16.12 -3.80 -19.50
C PRO A 231 -16.76 -4.09 -18.14
N ALA A 232 -18.02 -4.55 -18.13
CA ALA A 232 -18.71 -4.99 -16.94
C ALA A 232 -19.69 -6.12 -17.24
N ASP A 233 -20.12 -6.79 -16.18
CA ASP A 233 -21.20 -7.77 -16.15
C ASP A 233 -22.39 -7.12 -15.47
N ILE A 234 -23.53 -7.12 -16.15
CA ILE A 234 -24.72 -6.37 -15.76
C ILE A 234 -25.21 -6.79 -14.38
N ASP A 235 -25.22 -8.10 -14.09
CA ASP A 235 -25.71 -8.63 -12.82
C ASP A 235 -24.82 -8.17 -11.65
N ARG A 236 -23.50 -8.05 -11.90
CA ARG A 236 -22.55 -7.52 -10.91
C ARG A 236 -22.66 -6.03 -10.71
N ILE A 237 -23.06 -5.27 -11.74
CA ILE A 237 -23.34 -3.83 -11.62
C ILE A 237 -24.65 -3.61 -10.87
N GLU A 238 -25.69 -4.39 -11.14
CA GLU A 238 -26.96 -4.32 -10.41
C GLU A 238 -26.75 -4.63 -8.93
N LYS A 239 -26.06 -5.72 -8.61
CA LYS A 239 -25.73 -6.06 -7.23
C LYS A 239 -24.88 -4.98 -6.54
N ARG A 240 -23.98 -4.31 -7.28
CA ARG A 240 -23.24 -3.16 -6.74
C ARG A 240 -24.17 -1.98 -6.43
N ALA A 241 -25.15 -1.72 -7.29
CA ALA A 241 -26.14 -0.68 -7.07
C ALA A 241 -26.99 -0.97 -5.82
N GLU A 242 -27.39 -2.24 -5.62
CA GLU A 242 -28.10 -2.67 -4.42
C GLU A 242 -27.29 -2.41 -3.14
N GLU A 243 -26.02 -2.80 -3.11
CA GLU A 243 -25.12 -2.56 -1.97
C GLU A 243 -25.01 -1.06 -1.61
N ILE A 244 -24.92 -0.19 -2.61
CA ILE A 244 -24.85 1.27 -2.40
C ILE A 244 -26.16 1.80 -1.83
N VAL A 245 -27.29 1.37 -2.39
CA VAL A 245 -28.61 1.79 -1.91
C VAL A 245 -28.84 1.31 -0.48
N GLU A 246 -28.47 0.08 -0.14
CA GLU A 246 -28.61 -0.44 1.22
C GLU A 246 -27.77 0.32 2.24
N ARG A 247 -26.56 0.76 1.86
CA ARG A 247 -25.69 1.56 2.71
C ARG A 247 -26.21 2.98 2.93
N ASP A 248 -26.66 3.63 1.86
CA ASP A 248 -26.93 5.08 1.85
C ASP A 248 -28.41 5.42 2.08
N ALA A 249 -29.33 4.47 1.92
CA ALA A 249 -30.76 4.72 2.09
C ALA A 249 -31.16 4.85 3.57
N PRO A 250 -32.16 5.70 3.88
CA PRO A 250 -32.80 5.71 5.18
C PRO A 250 -33.43 4.34 5.51
N ARG A 251 -33.46 3.98 6.80
CA ARG A 251 -33.98 2.67 7.27
C ARG A 251 -35.44 2.39 6.87
N ASN A 252 -36.26 3.44 6.65
CA ASN A 252 -37.69 3.33 6.35
C ASN A 252 -38.05 3.90 4.96
N ILE A 253 -37.22 3.66 3.95
CA ILE A 253 -37.49 4.10 2.58
C ILE A 253 -38.68 3.33 1.97
N LEU A 254 -39.57 4.03 1.25
CA LEU A 254 -40.69 3.38 0.57
C LEU A 254 -40.18 2.52 -0.61
N PRO A 255 -40.83 1.38 -0.93
CA PRO A 255 -40.33 0.46 -1.97
C PRO A 255 -40.13 1.11 -3.35
N HIS A 256 -41.02 2.02 -3.74
CA HIS A 256 -40.93 2.71 -5.04
C HIS A 256 -39.74 3.70 -5.08
N GLU A 257 -39.45 4.38 -3.97
CA GLU A 257 -38.30 5.28 -3.84
C GLU A 257 -36.99 4.49 -3.83
N ARG A 258 -36.96 3.32 -3.16
CA ARG A 258 -35.81 2.41 -3.20
C ARG A 258 -35.52 1.97 -4.63
N ARG A 259 -36.55 1.59 -5.39
CA ARG A 259 -36.40 1.19 -6.80
C ARG A 259 -35.92 2.35 -7.68
N ALA A 260 -36.45 3.55 -7.49
CA ALA A 260 -36.01 4.73 -8.23
C ALA A 260 -34.51 5.02 -7.98
N ARG A 261 -34.06 4.96 -6.72
CA ARG A 261 -32.65 5.11 -6.36
C ARG A 261 -31.78 4.00 -6.94
N LEU A 262 -32.25 2.75 -6.92
CA LEU A 262 -31.52 1.63 -7.51
C LEU A 262 -31.27 1.87 -9.00
N ASN A 263 -32.30 2.25 -9.75
CA ASN A 263 -32.19 2.55 -11.18
C ASN A 263 -31.21 3.72 -11.43
N GLU A 264 -31.26 4.77 -10.61
CA GLU A 264 -30.35 5.91 -10.74
C GLU A 264 -28.89 5.53 -10.47
N VAL A 265 -28.63 4.78 -9.38
CA VAL A 265 -27.29 4.30 -9.05
C VAL A 265 -26.78 3.34 -10.12
N PHE A 266 -27.63 2.42 -10.58
CA PHE A 266 -27.30 1.47 -11.63
C PHE A 266 -26.90 2.18 -12.93
N ALA A 267 -27.68 3.15 -13.40
CA ALA A 267 -27.35 3.95 -14.59
C ALA A 267 -26.02 4.69 -14.43
N LYS A 268 -25.78 5.33 -13.27
CA LYS A 268 -24.50 5.99 -12.98
C LYS A 268 -23.32 5.02 -12.98
N LEU A 269 -23.50 3.81 -12.47
CA LEU A 269 -22.46 2.78 -12.53
C LEU A 269 -22.26 2.31 -13.97
N GLN A 270 -23.30 2.11 -14.76
CA GLN A 270 -23.18 1.78 -16.19
C GLN A 270 -22.45 2.87 -16.99
N ASP A 271 -22.54 4.14 -16.60
CA ASP A 271 -21.80 5.20 -17.29
C ASP A 271 -20.36 5.38 -16.79
N ASN A 272 -20.08 5.07 -15.51
CA ASN A 272 -18.80 5.38 -14.84
C ASN A 272 -18.04 4.13 -14.36
N HIS A 273 -18.28 2.96 -14.94
CA HIS A 273 -17.65 1.73 -14.50
C HIS A 273 -16.19 1.54 -14.99
N GLU A 274 -15.62 2.52 -15.68
CA GLU A 274 -14.22 2.53 -16.13
C GLU A 274 -13.28 3.33 -15.22
#